data_AF-A0A3M6WG33-F1
#
_entry.id   AF-A0A3M6WG33-F1
#
_cell.length_a   1.000
_cell.length_b   1.000
_cell.length_c   1.000
_cell.angle_alpha   90.00
_cell.angle_beta   90.00
_cell.angle_gamma   90.00
#
_symmetry.space_group_name_H-M   'P 1'
#
loop_
_entity.id
_entity.type
_entity.pdbx_description
1 polymer ?
#
loop_
_entity_poly.entity_id
_entity_poly.type
_entity_poly.pdbx_seq_one_letter_code
_entity_poly.pdbx_strand_id
1 'polypeptide(L)'
;MATWPSSVDAQERTRRLMDLFLVSVLLDAGAGAKWQYKSKESGKMFKRSEGLAVASLEMFKTGLFSSNPDQPFQVDHGGLKKLTTEKMAKGLQVSPENPMDGLEGRTNLLIRLADALLNQEIFGPESRAGNMLDYLLAHPTTHVSAVPIIPLPTLWSTLMDGLSTIWPNTRTQIDGTPLGDAWPCASMPSHPTHPWENIVPFHKLTQWLTYSLMVPMQKLANVHFVGVELMTGLPEYRNGGLFVDTGLLTLKPEDAKRGLAQYQMNATRQGQPNYEVVPLFTADDDVIVEWRALTVGFLDMLLDEVNTLLGLSGDKKLNLAQMLEAGSWKGGREIAEVSRPNTKEPPIMILSDGTVF
;
A
#
# COMPACT_ATOMS: atom_id res chain seq x y z
N MET A 1 -20.94 7.90 0.97
CA MET A 1 -21.68 8.89 0.17
C MET A 1 -22.92 9.45 0.87
N ALA A 2 -23.73 8.64 1.57
CA ALA A 2 -24.88 9.15 2.34
C ALA A 2 -24.51 10.08 3.52
N THR A 3 -23.22 10.13 3.90
CA THR A 3 -22.72 10.88 5.07
C THR A 3 -22.51 12.37 4.80
N TRP A 4 -22.42 12.81 3.53
CA TRP A 4 -22.19 14.23 3.19
C TRP A 4 -23.45 14.87 2.60
N PRO A 5 -23.77 16.12 2.97
CA PRO A 5 -24.95 16.79 2.45
C PRO A 5 -24.86 17.00 0.94
N SER A 6 -26.01 17.14 0.28
CA SER A 6 -26.09 17.40 -1.17
C SER A 6 -25.41 18.71 -1.59
N SER A 7 -25.18 19.63 -0.65
CA SER A 7 -24.44 20.88 -0.87
C SER A 7 -22.94 20.68 -1.11
N VAL A 8 -22.36 19.53 -0.76
CA VAL A 8 -20.97 19.21 -1.10
C VAL A 8 -20.94 18.71 -2.53
N ASP A 9 -20.29 19.46 -3.42
CA ASP A 9 -20.18 19.12 -4.84
C ASP A 9 -19.36 17.83 -5.09
N ALA A 10 -19.42 17.33 -6.32
CA ALA A 10 -18.78 16.08 -6.68
C ALA A 10 -17.24 16.14 -6.63
N GLN A 11 -16.64 17.30 -6.92
CA GLN A 11 -15.19 17.46 -6.84
C GLN A 11 -14.72 17.44 -5.39
N GLU A 12 -15.37 18.18 -4.49
CA GLU A 12 -15.03 18.16 -3.07
C GLU A 12 -15.25 16.77 -2.46
N ARG A 13 -16.33 16.06 -2.82
CA ARG A 13 -16.49 14.65 -2.43
C ARG A 13 -15.35 13.77 -2.93
N THR A 14 -14.82 14.04 -4.13
CA THR A 14 -13.65 13.35 -4.68
C THR A 14 -12.41 13.67 -3.85
N ARG A 15 -12.11 14.94 -3.57
CA ARG A 15 -10.98 15.37 -2.74
C ARG A 15 -11.00 14.69 -1.37
N ARG A 16 -12.15 14.66 -0.71
CA ARG A 16 -12.32 13.99 0.60
C ARG A 16 -12.09 12.49 0.56
N LEU A 17 -12.49 11.81 -0.52
CA LEU A 17 -12.19 10.38 -0.68
C LEU A 17 -10.72 10.15 -1.00
N MET A 18 -10.09 11.03 -1.78
CA MET A 18 -8.65 10.99 -2.01
C MET A 18 -7.87 11.20 -0.71
N ASP A 19 -8.27 12.18 0.10
CA ASP A 19 -7.71 12.42 1.45
C ASP A 19 -7.75 11.13 2.28
N LEU A 20 -8.94 10.53 2.41
CA LEU A 20 -9.14 9.28 3.15
C LEU A 20 -8.28 8.13 2.59
N PHE A 21 -8.31 7.93 1.27
CA PHE A 21 -7.63 6.80 0.63
C PHE A 21 -6.12 6.91 0.75
N LEU A 22 -5.56 8.13 0.67
CA LEU A 22 -4.14 8.35 0.90
C LEU A 22 -3.71 7.87 2.28
N VAL A 23 -4.33 8.37 3.36
CA VAL A 23 -3.94 7.96 4.72
C VAL A 23 -4.28 6.50 5.00
N SER A 24 -5.39 5.98 4.45
CA SER A 24 -5.78 4.58 4.62
C SER A 24 -4.76 3.63 4.00
N VAL A 25 -4.33 3.90 2.76
CA VAL A 25 -3.30 3.11 2.07
C VAL A 25 -1.96 3.19 2.79
N LEU A 26 -1.52 4.38 3.21
CA LEU A 26 -0.25 4.53 3.95
C LEU A 26 -0.26 3.80 5.31
N LEU A 27 -1.43 3.57 5.89
CA LEU A 27 -1.58 2.82 7.13
C LEU A 27 -1.70 1.30 6.94
N ASP A 28 -2.01 0.81 5.73
CA ASP A 28 -2.34 -0.60 5.41
C ASP A 28 -1.13 -1.56 5.44
N ALA A 29 -0.12 -1.29 6.26
CA ALA A 29 0.97 -2.23 6.49
C ALA A 29 0.46 -3.32 7.43
N GLY A 30 1.11 -4.48 7.44
CA GLY A 30 0.74 -5.58 8.35
C GLY A 30 0.65 -5.11 9.82
N ALA A 31 -0.52 -5.26 10.45
CA ALA A 31 -0.79 -4.84 11.83
C ALA A 31 -0.41 -5.91 12.89
N GLY A 32 0.27 -6.97 12.46
CA GLY A 32 0.52 -8.16 13.29
C GLY A 32 -0.70 -9.08 13.41
N ALA A 33 -0.47 -10.29 13.94
CA ALA A 33 -1.52 -11.31 14.08
C ALA A 33 -2.49 -11.05 15.24
N LYS A 34 -2.09 -10.24 16.24
CA LYS A 34 -2.84 -10.02 17.48
C LYS A 34 -3.81 -8.84 17.40
N TRP A 35 -3.42 -7.77 16.71
CA TRP A 35 -4.20 -6.53 16.68
C TRP A 35 -5.61 -6.73 16.12
N GLN A 36 -6.59 -6.10 16.77
CA GLN A 36 -7.98 -6.08 16.34
C GLN A 36 -8.56 -4.67 16.51
N TYR A 37 -9.55 -4.34 15.69
CA TYR A 37 -10.27 -3.07 15.76
C TYR A 37 -11.75 -3.29 16.02
N LYS A 38 -12.29 -2.65 17.07
CA LYS A 38 -13.74 -2.63 17.31
C LYS A 38 -14.34 -1.35 16.73
N SER A 39 -15.14 -1.47 15.67
CA SER A 39 -15.82 -0.31 15.08
C SER A 39 -16.77 0.35 16.08
N LYS A 40 -16.68 1.66 16.24
CA LYS A 40 -17.61 2.43 17.09
C LYS A 40 -19.00 2.52 16.46
N GLU A 41 -19.07 2.50 15.13
CA GLU A 41 -20.32 2.64 14.39
C GLU A 41 -21.11 1.34 14.29
N SER A 42 -20.42 0.23 13.98
CA SER A 42 -21.08 -1.07 13.78
C SER A 42 -20.98 -2.01 14.97
N GLY A 43 -20.09 -1.73 15.94
CA GLY A 43 -19.79 -2.61 17.07
C GLY A 43 -19.02 -3.89 16.71
N LYS A 44 -18.79 -4.15 15.41
CA LYS A 44 -18.12 -5.34 14.89
C LYS A 44 -16.61 -5.29 15.15
N MET A 45 -16.03 -6.47 15.33
CA MET A 45 -14.58 -6.67 15.42
C MET A 45 -14.02 -6.96 14.03
N PHE A 46 -12.96 -6.24 13.67
CA PHE A 46 -12.19 -6.39 12.45
C PHE A 46 -10.72 -6.65 12.78
N LYS A 47 -9.94 -7.18 11.84
CA LYS A 47 -8.52 -7.47 11.98
C LYS A 47 -7.78 -7.08 10.70
N ARG A 48 -6.45 -7.02 10.73
CA ARG A 48 -5.60 -6.82 9.53
C ARG A 48 -6.05 -5.60 8.69
N SER A 49 -5.95 -5.70 7.36
CA SER A 49 -6.29 -4.63 6.42
C SER A 49 -7.73 -4.12 6.57
N GLU A 50 -8.71 -4.99 6.82
CA GLU A 50 -10.10 -4.55 7.05
C GLU A 50 -10.23 -3.71 8.31
N GLY A 51 -9.55 -4.11 9.39
CA GLY A 51 -9.50 -3.34 10.62
C GLY A 51 -8.85 -1.97 10.41
N LEU A 52 -7.74 -1.93 9.67
CA LEU A 52 -7.05 -0.67 9.34
C LEU A 52 -7.91 0.24 8.46
N ALA A 53 -8.65 -0.31 7.49
CA ALA A 53 -9.59 0.43 6.66
C ALA A 53 -10.72 1.07 7.49
N VAL A 54 -11.30 0.32 8.43
CA VAL A 54 -12.34 0.85 9.32
C VAL A 54 -11.76 1.87 10.30
N ALA A 55 -10.58 1.60 10.87
CA ALA A 55 -9.93 2.51 11.80
C ALA A 55 -9.54 3.84 11.14
N SER A 56 -8.95 3.80 9.93
CA SER A 56 -8.60 5.00 9.16
C SER A 56 -9.84 5.81 8.79
N LEU A 57 -10.94 5.17 8.39
CA LEU A 57 -12.22 5.83 8.16
C LEU A 57 -12.76 6.51 9.43
N GLU A 58 -12.82 5.82 10.56
CA GLU A 58 -13.33 6.39 11.81
C GLU A 58 -12.43 7.53 12.32
N MET A 59 -11.09 7.39 12.24
CA MET A 59 -10.15 8.45 12.57
C MET A 59 -10.34 9.69 11.67
N PHE A 60 -10.47 9.48 10.36
CA PHE A 60 -10.76 10.53 9.39
C PHE A 60 -12.08 11.24 9.71
N LYS A 61 -13.14 10.49 10.03
CA LYS A 61 -14.44 11.09 10.41
C LYS A 61 -14.38 11.94 11.68
N THR A 62 -13.45 11.66 12.58
CA THR A 62 -13.24 12.47 13.79
C THR A 62 -12.37 13.71 13.56
N GLY A 63 -11.85 13.92 12.34
CA GLY A 63 -10.97 15.05 12.03
C GLY A 63 -9.53 14.85 12.52
N LEU A 64 -9.09 13.62 12.81
CA LEU A 64 -7.75 13.37 13.35
C LEU A 64 -6.63 13.90 12.44
N PHE A 65 -6.86 13.90 11.12
CA PHE A 65 -5.88 14.31 10.11
C PHE A 65 -6.09 15.73 9.57
N SER A 66 -7.07 16.47 10.11
CA SER A 66 -7.41 17.84 9.70
C SER A 66 -6.91 18.86 10.71
N SER A 67 -6.40 19.99 10.23
CA SER A 67 -6.08 21.14 11.08
C SER A 67 -7.29 22.02 11.39
N ASN A 68 -8.39 21.88 10.63
CA ASN A 68 -9.59 22.70 10.73
C ASN A 68 -10.76 21.91 11.37
N PRO A 69 -11.19 22.25 12.60
CA PRO A 69 -12.32 21.59 13.26
C PRO A 69 -13.64 21.66 12.49
N ASP A 70 -13.84 22.70 11.67
CA ASP A 70 -15.05 22.89 10.87
C ASP A 70 -15.01 22.10 9.55
N GLN A 71 -13.84 21.55 9.19
CA GLN A 71 -13.62 20.70 8.01
C GLN A 71 -12.95 19.39 8.44
N PRO A 72 -13.64 18.48 9.16
CA PRO A 72 -13.03 17.26 9.69
C PRO A 72 -12.66 16.25 8.59
N PHE A 73 -13.25 16.34 7.41
CA PHE A 73 -13.08 15.36 6.34
C PHE A 73 -11.98 15.76 5.35
N GLN A 74 -10.81 16.14 5.84
CA GLN A 74 -9.65 16.45 4.99
C GLN A 74 -8.35 15.92 5.61
N VAL A 75 -7.31 15.81 4.80
CA VAL A 75 -5.96 15.48 5.22
C VAL A 75 -5.05 16.61 4.77
N ASP A 76 -4.54 17.38 5.72
CA ASP A 76 -3.69 18.55 5.46
C ASP A 76 -2.42 18.54 6.30
N HIS A 77 -1.44 19.34 5.85
CA HIS A 77 -0.15 19.53 6.53
C HIS A 77 -0.32 19.76 8.05
N GLY A 78 -1.17 20.72 8.43
CA GLY A 78 -1.30 21.14 9.82
C GLY A 78 -1.91 20.05 10.71
N GLY A 79 -2.82 19.23 10.18
CA GLY A 79 -3.42 18.10 10.87
C GLY A 79 -2.43 16.97 11.08
N LEU A 80 -1.74 16.56 10.01
CA LEU A 80 -0.74 15.50 10.05
C LEU A 80 0.47 15.85 10.93
N LYS A 81 0.94 17.10 10.92
CA LYS A 81 2.10 17.52 11.73
C LYS A 81 1.82 17.47 13.25
N LYS A 82 0.55 17.49 13.65
CA LYS A 82 0.11 17.39 15.05
C LYS A 82 -0.07 15.94 15.52
N LEU A 83 0.14 14.94 14.66
CA LEU A 83 0.06 13.54 15.05
C LEU A 83 1.17 13.19 16.04
N THR A 84 0.84 12.29 16.96
CA THR A 84 1.79 11.66 17.87
C THR A 84 1.47 10.18 17.96
N THR A 85 2.44 9.38 18.39
CA THR A 85 2.26 7.93 18.56
C THR A 85 1.10 7.63 19.50
N GLU A 86 0.87 8.44 20.53
CA GLU A 86 -0.24 8.28 21.48
C GLU A 86 -1.60 8.56 20.83
N LYS A 87 -1.69 9.60 19.99
CA LYS A 87 -2.93 9.89 19.23
C LYS A 87 -3.25 8.76 18.26
N MET A 88 -2.24 8.27 17.55
CA MET A 88 -2.38 7.14 16.63
C MET A 88 -2.75 5.86 17.37
N ALA A 89 -2.11 5.57 18.51
CA ALA A 89 -2.44 4.44 19.36
C ALA A 89 -3.90 4.49 19.80
N LYS A 90 -4.39 5.65 20.25
CA LYS A 90 -5.79 5.82 20.65
C LYS A 90 -6.76 5.61 19.48
N GLY A 91 -6.44 6.15 18.31
CA GLY A 91 -7.26 5.99 17.10
C GLY A 91 -7.30 4.55 16.59
N LEU A 92 -6.17 3.84 16.68
CA LEU A 92 -6.00 2.44 16.28
C LEU A 92 -6.32 1.43 17.42
N GLN A 93 -6.73 1.90 18.59
CA GLN A 93 -7.04 1.07 19.77
C GLN A 93 -5.86 0.21 20.26
N VAL A 94 -4.62 0.69 20.10
CA VAL A 94 -3.42 -0.02 20.53
C VAL A 94 -3.25 0.08 22.04
N SER A 95 -3.08 -1.06 22.69
CA SER A 95 -2.78 -1.20 24.13
C SER A 95 -1.85 -2.41 24.36
N PRO A 96 -1.34 -2.64 25.59
CA PRO A 96 -0.58 -3.86 25.89
C PRO A 96 -1.35 -5.16 25.57
N GLU A 97 -2.68 -5.15 25.71
CA GLU A 97 -3.58 -6.27 25.42
C GLU A 97 -3.99 -6.36 23.94
N ASN A 98 -3.83 -5.27 23.19
CA ASN A 98 -4.12 -5.17 21.75
C ASN A 98 -2.91 -4.56 21.00
N PRO A 99 -1.74 -5.22 21.02
CA PRO A 99 -0.52 -4.66 20.44
C PRO A 99 -0.60 -4.64 18.91
N MET A 100 0.03 -3.64 18.30
CA MET A 100 0.19 -3.51 16.84
C MET A 100 1.66 -3.38 16.47
N ASP A 101 2.07 -4.08 15.42
CA ASP A 101 3.41 -3.96 14.85
C ASP A 101 3.55 -2.68 14.01
N GLY A 102 4.65 -1.95 14.19
CA GLY A 102 5.01 -0.78 13.37
C GLY A 102 4.15 0.47 13.59
N LEU A 103 3.58 0.66 14.80
CA LEU A 103 2.82 1.85 15.15
C LEU A 103 3.65 3.15 14.98
N GLU A 104 4.89 3.13 15.45
CA GLU A 104 5.80 4.28 15.34
C GLU A 104 6.16 4.58 13.88
N GLY A 105 6.49 3.53 13.10
CA GLY A 105 6.78 3.65 11.67
C GLY A 105 5.63 4.31 10.89
N ARG A 106 4.39 3.88 11.13
CA ARG A 106 3.18 4.48 10.52
C ARG A 106 2.96 5.93 10.95
N THR A 107 3.15 6.22 12.23
CA THR A 107 2.97 7.59 12.75
C THR A 107 3.98 8.53 12.10
N ASN A 108 5.25 8.13 12.05
CA ASN A 108 6.31 8.91 11.42
C ASN A 108 6.12 9.05 9.91
N LEU A 109 5.59 8.02 9.22
CA LEU A 109 5.24 8.10 7.81
C LEU A 109 4.20 9.19 7.54
N LEU A 110 3.13 9.25 8.34
CA LEU A 110 2.11 10.31 8.22
C LEU A 110 2.65 11.70 8.61
N ILE A 111 3.56 11.78 9.58
CA ILE A 111 4.22 13.05 9.93
C ILE A 111 5.10 13.55 8.77
N ARG A 112 5.81 12.66 8.06
CA ARG A 112 6.58 13.04 6.86
C ARG A 112 5.67 13.39 5.68
N LEU A 113 4.53 12.71 5.56
CA LEU A 113 3.50 13.11 4.59
C LEU A 113 3.10 14.59 4.81
N ALA A 114 2.99 15.05 6.05
CA ALA A 114 2.73 16.47 6.32
C ALA A 114 3.70 17.41 5.58
N ASP A 115 4.99 17.08 5.58
CA ASP A 115 6.01 17.90 4.92
C ASP A 115 5.96 17.76 3.39
N ALA A 116 5.65 16.56 2.87
CA ALA A 116 5.44 16.35 1.44
C ALA A 116 4.25 17.19 0.90
N LEU A 117 3.20 17.36 1.70
CA LEU A 117 2.05 18.19 1.35
C LEU A 117 2.37 19.68 1.18
N LEU A 118 3.56 20.15 1.59
CA LEU A 118 4.01 21.53 1.34
C LEU A 118 4.36 21.80 -0.13
N ASN A 119 4.42 20.77 -0.98
CA ASN A 119 4.48 20.97 -2.42
C ASN A 119 3.14 21.55 -2.93
N GLN A 120 3.03 22.87 -2.91
CA GLN A 120 1.82 23.60 -3.27
C GLN A 120 1.46 23.48 -4.76
N GLU A 121 2.39 23.07 -5.62
CA GLU A 121 2.09 22.80 -7.02
C GLU A 121 1.10 21.63 -7.11
N ILE A 122 1.35 20.55 -6.37
CA ILE A 122 0.51 19.35 -6.38
C ILE A 122 -0.66 19.46 -5.38
N PHE A 123 -0.41 19.97 -4.17
CA PHE A 123 -1.35 19.92 -3.05
C PHE A 123 -2.05 21.25 -2.75
N GLY A 124 -1.84 22.24 -3.61
CA GLY A 124 -2.46 23.57 -3.52
C GLY A 124 -2.00 24.39 -2.31
N PRO A 125 -2.50 25.63 -2.17
CA PRO A 125 -2.10 26.56 -1.11
C PRO A 125 -2.46 26.06 0.30
N GLU A 126 -3.47 25.19 0.39
CA GLU A 126 -3.93 24.61 1.66
C GLU A 126 -3.06 23.43 2.12
N SER A 127 -2.11 22.98 1.28
CA SER A 127 -1.28 21.79 1.56
C SER A 127 -2.14 20.58 1.94
N ARG A 128 -3.16 20.31 1.12
CA ARG A 128 -4.17 19.26 1.33
C ARG A 128 -4.00 18.17 0.28
N ALA A 129 -4.00 16.92 0.73
CA ALA A 129 -3.80 15.76 -0.14
C ALA A 129 -4.79 15.70 -1.32
N GLY A 130 -6.07 15.93 -1.05
CA GLY A 130 -7.14 15.89 -2.05
C GLY A 130 -7.01 16.93 -3.17
N ASN A 131 -6.26 18.03 -2.97
CA ASN A 131 -6.06 19.06 -3.99
C ASN A 131 -5.20 18.60 -5.17
N MET A 132 -4.56 17.42 -5.05
CA MET A 132 -3.97 16.72 -6.20
C MET A 132 -4.96 16.52 -7.34
N LEU A 133 -6.26 16.40 -7.06
CA LEU A 133 -7.30 16.38 -8.08
C LEU A 133 -7.22 17.60 -9.00
N ASP A 134 -7.06 18.78 -8.41
CA ASP A 134 -7.06 20.05 -9.14
C ASP A 134 -5.80 20.17 -9.99
N TYR A 135 -4.64 19.77 -9.44
CA TYR A 135 -3.39 19.66 -10.19
C TYR A 135 -3.54 18.75 -11.42
N LEU A 136 -4.07 17.54 -11.23
CA LEU A 136 -4.25 16.57 -12.31
C LEU A 136 -5.23 17.06 -13.39
N LEU A 137 -6.33 17.70 -13.00
CA LEU A 137 -7.31 18.26 -13.94
C LEU A 137 -6.74 19.42 -14.76
N ALA A 138 -5.83 20.21 -14.16
CA ALA A 138 -5.16 21.33 -14.82
C ALA A 138 -3.85 20.95 -15.53
N HIS A 139 -3.38 19.71 -15.36
CA HIS A 139 -2.08 19.28 -15.86
C HIS A 139 -2.01 19.35 -17.40
N PRO A 140 -0.90 19.81 -18.02
CA PRO A 140 -0.82 19.99 -19.47
C PRO A 140 -1.05 18.74 -20.33
N THR A 141 -0.84 17.55 -19.76
CA THR A 141 -1.09 16.27 -20.45
C THR A 141 -2.54 15.80 -20.35
N THR A 142 -3.35 16.44 -19.50
CA THR A 142 -4.77 16.11 -19.34
C THR A 142 -5.54 16.67 -20.52
N HIS A 143 -6.27 15.80 -21.22
CA HIS A 143 -7.14 16.24 -22.31
C HIS A 143 -8.45 16.76 -21.72
N VAL A 144 -8.61 18.09 -21.80
CA VAL A 144 -9.79 18.80 -21.28
C VAL A 144 -10.96 18.62 -22.24
N SER A 145 -11.96 17.85 -21.82
CA SER A 145 -13.22 17.64 -22.53
C SER A 145 -14.39 17.59 -21.53
N ALA A 146 -15.61 17.27 -21.98
CA ALA A 146 -16.74 17.02 -21.08
C ALA A 146 -16.46 15.88 -20.07
N VAL A 147 -15.57 14.95 -20.44
CA VAL A 147 -15.00 13.91 -19.58
C VAL A 147 -13.49 14.13 -19.58
N PRO A 148 -12.88 14.68 -18.51
CA PRO A 148 -11.43 14.87 -18.48
C PRO A 148 -10.71 13.53 -18.66
N ILE A 149 -9.75 13.47 -19.58
CA ILE A 149 -8.94 12.27 -19.82
C ILE A 149 -7.55 12.49 -19.25
N ILE A 150 -7.20 11.73 -18.22
CA ILE A 150 -5.89 11.80 -17.55
C ILE A 150 -5.07 10.56 -17.94
N PRO A 151 -3.87 10.72 -18.53
CA PRO A 151 -2.95 9.61 -18.73
C PRO A 151 -2.50 9.03 -17.38
N LEU A 152 -2.53 7.70 -17.22
CA LEU A 152 -2.01 7.04 -16.02
C LEU A 152 -0.57 7.48 -15.67
N PRO A 153 0.37 7.62 -16.62
CA PRO A 153 1.71 8.11 -16.31
C PRO A 153 1.70 9.48 -15.62
N THR A 154 0.73 10.35 -15.89
CA THR A 154 0.60 11.65 -15.21
C THR A 154 0.23 11.47 -13.74
N LEU A 155 -0.75 10.61 -13.44
CA LEU A 155 -1.08 10.28 -12.05
C LEU A 155 0.12 9.62 -11.34
N TRP A 156 0.77 8.67 -12.00
CA TRP A 156 1.94 7.99 -11.44
C TRP A 156 3.08 8.95 -11.10
N SER A 157 3.49 9.82 -12.06
CA SER A 157 4.51 10.84 -11.81
C SER A 157 4.12 11.79 -10.69
N THR A 158 2.86 12.25 -10.66
CA THR A 158 2.36 13.12 -9.58
C THR A 158 2.53 12.47 -8.20
N LEU A 159 2.26 11.17 -8.09
CA LEU A 159 2.43 10.44 -6.84
C LEU A 159 3.90 10.20 -6.50
N MET A 160 4.73 9.85 -7.48
CA MET A 160 6.15 9.62 -7.26
C MET A 160 6.87 10.91 -6.84
N ASP A 161 6.61 12.01 -7.54
CA ASP A 161 7.22 13.31 -7.26
C ASP A 161 6.67 13.91 -5.97
N GLY A 162 5.36 13.80 -5.76
CA GLY A 162 4.67 14.36 -4.60
C GLY A 162 4.89 13.60 -3.30
N LEU A 163 5.21 12.31 -3.34
CA LEU A 163 5.31 11.46 -2.14
C LEU A 163 6.68 10.82 -1.92
N SER A 164 7.66 10.99 -2.81
CA SER A 164 9.01 10.39 -2.67
C SER A 164 9.66 10.63 -1.31
N THR A 165 9.46 11.81 -0.72
CA THR A 165 10.10 12.24 0.54
C THR A 165 9.49 11.61 1.79
N ILE A 166 8.35 10.90 1.70
CA ILE A 166 7.74 10.27 2.88
C ILE A 166 8.52 9.02 3.31
N TRP A 167 9.23 8.40 2.38
CA TRP A 167 9.90 7.13 2.63
C TRP A 167 11.13 7.30 3.52
N PRO A 168 11.45 6.31 4.39
CA PRO A 168 12.64 6.37 5.23
C PRO A 168 13.94 6.55 4.45
N ASN A 169 14.82 7.41 4.96
CA ASN A 169 16.19 7.56 4.47
C ASN A 169 17.03 6.28 4.61
N THR A 170 16.55 5.27 5.36
CA THR A 170 17.19 3.95 5.44
C THR A 170 16.98 3.09 4.20
N ARG A 171 16.11 3.50 3.27
CA ARG A 171 15.88 2.82 1.98
C ARG A 171 17.07 3.02 1.04
N THR A 172 17.13 2.19 -0.01
CA THR A 172 18.08 2.31 -1.13
C THR A 172 18.12 3.75 -1.63
N GLN A 173 19.32 4.29 -1.88
CA GLN A 173 19.53 5.66 -2.35
C GLN A 173 20.41 5.69 -3.59
N ILE A 174 20.17 6.69 -4.44
CA ILE A 174 21.09 7.13 -5.49
C ILE A 174 21.35 8.62 -5.26
N ASP A 175 22.62 9.02 -5.25
CA ASP A 175 23.05 10.41 -5.03
C ASP A 175 22.42 11.08 -3.80
N GLY A 176 22.25 10.31 -2.72
CA GLY A 176 21.66 10.78 -1.46
C GLY A 176 20.14 10.90 -1.46
N THR A 177 19.47 10.51 -2.56
CA THR A 177 18.01 10.53 -2.69
C THR A 177 17.43 9.14 -2.44
N PRO A 178 16.59 8.95 -1.41
CA PRO A 178 15.91 7.68 -1.17
C PRO A 178 14.95 7.33 -2.30
N LEU A 179 15.00 6.08 -2.76
CA LEU A 179 14.12 5.56 -3.80
C LEU A 179 12.85 4.92 -3.22
N GLY A 180 12.72 4.82 -1.90
CA GLY A 180 11.57 4.17 -1.27
C GLY A 180 11.62 2.65 -1.43
N ASP A 181 10.56 2.05 -1.96
CA ASP A 181 10.45 0.60 -2.14
C ASP A 181 11.11 0.14 -3.45
N ALA A 182 12.44 0.27 -3.49
CA ALA A 182 13.31 -0.20 -4.56
C ALA A 182 14.59 -0.76 -3.93
N TRP A 183 15.04 -1.93 -4.38
CA TRP A 183 16.07 -2.71 -3.67
C TRP A 183 17.11 -3.30 -4.60
N PRO A 184 18.40 -3.32 -4.22
CA PRO A 184 19.40 -4.06 -4.97
C PRO A 184 19.08 -5.56 -4.98
N CYS A 185 19.32 -6.22 -6.10
CA CYS A 185 19.17 -7.66 -6.26
C CYS A 185 20.41 -8.25 -6.95
N ALA A 186 20.98 -9.30 -6.37
CA ALA A 186 22.18 -9.96 -6.89
C ALA A 186 21.92 -10.71 -8.22
N SER A 187 20.67 -11.12 -8.47
CA SER A 187 20.26 -11.72 -9.74
C SER A 187 20.19 -10.71 -10.90
N MET A 188 20.23 -9.40 -10.61
CA MET A 188 20.21 -8.34 -11.62
C MET A 188 21.63 -7.94 -12.05
N PRO A 189 21.81 -7.40 -13.29
CA PRO A 189 23.10 -6.91 -13.74
C PRO A 189 23.66 -5.83 -12.82
N SER A 190 24.95 -5.88 -12.53
CA SER A 190 25.64 -4.84 -11.76
C SER A 190 26.79 -4.29 -12.60
N HIS A 191 26.76 -2.99 -12.89
CA HIS A 191 27.79 -2.30 -13.63
C HIS A 191 28.44 -1.20 -12.77
N PRO A 192 29.78 -1.10 -12.67
CA PRO A 192 30.43 -0.10 -11.80
C PRO A 192 30.05 1.35 -12.10
N THR A 193 29.70 1.67 -13.35
CA THR A 193 29.26 3.01 -13.76
C THR A 193 27.74 3.22 -13.70
N HIS A 194 26.96 2.14 -13.56
CA HIS A 194 25.51 2.18 -13.48
C HIS A 194 25.03 1.33 -12.29
N PRO A 195 25.36 1.77 -11.05
CA PRO A 195 25.01 1.01 -9.85
C PRO A 195 23.49 0.82 -9.67
N TRP A 196 22.66 1.55 -10.42
CA TRP A 196 21.21 1.40 -10.43
C TRP A 196 20.69 0.23 -11.27
N GLU A 197 21.50 -0.38 -12.14
CA GLU A 197 21.07 -1.51 -12.98
C GLU A 197 20.72 -2.75 -12.15
N ASN A 198 21.25 -2.86 -10.92
CA ASN A 198 20.91 -3.95 -10.02
C ASN A 198 19.71 -3.65 -9.12
N ILE A 199 19.11 -2.47 -9.22
CA ILE A 199 17.99 -2.04 -8.36
C ILE A 199 16.69 -2.44 -9.03
N VAL A 200 15.85 -3.17 -8.29
CA VAL A 200 14.49 -3.53 -8.71
C VAL A 200 13.50 -2.58 -8.04
N PRO A 201 12.80 -1.72 -8.79
CA PRO A 201 11.78 -0.83 -8.25
C PRO A 201 10.43 -1.55 -8.13
N PHE A 202 9.84 -1.54 -6.94
CA PHE A 202 8.50 -2.08 -6.72
C PHE A 202 7.48 -0.98 -6.48
N HIS A 203 7.80 -0.02 -5.60
CA HIS A 203 6.91 1.07 -5.18
C HIS A 203 5.49 0.56 -4.88
N LYS A 204 5.38 -0.62 -4.25
CA LYS A 204 4.13 -1.39 -4.19
C LYS A 204 2.98 -0.60 -3.57
N LEU A 205 3.29 0.20 -2.55
CA LEU A 205 2.27 1.01 -1.88
C LEU A 205 1.81 2.18 -2.74
N THR A 206 2.71 2.83 -3.48
CA THR A 206 2.35 3.86 -4.45
C THR A 206 1.53 3.27 -5.59
N GLN A 207 1.84 2.05 -6.04
CA GLN A 207 1.00 1.34 -7.01
C GLN A 207 -0.41 1.09 -6.48
N TRP A 208 -0.51 0.60 -5.23
CA TRP A 208 -1.81 0.37 -4.59
C TRP A 208 -2.60 1.67 -4.40
N LEU A 209 -1.92 2.76 -4.05
CA LEU A 209 -2.50 4.09 -3.94
C LEU A 209 -3.01 4.58 -5.30
N THR A 210 -2.26 4.35 -6.38
CA THR A 210 -2.66 4.72 -7.74
C THR A 210 -3.96 4.02 -8.12
N TYR A 211 -4.06 2.70 -7.94
CA TYR A 211 -5.31 1.95 -8.14
C TYR A 211 -6.46 2.52 -7.30
N SER A 212 -6.19 2.85 -6.04
CA SER A 212 -7.20 3.35 -5.10
C SER A 212 -7.72 4.74 -5.49
N LEU A 213 -6.85 5.67 -5.86
CA LEU A 213 -7.19 7.07 -6.17
C LEU A 213 -7.91 7.22 -7.52
N MET A 214 -7.69 6.32 -8.48
CA MET A 214 -8.45 6.33 -9.73
C MET A 214 -9.96 6.16 -9.48
N VAL A 215 -10.35 5.32 -8.52
CA VAL A 215 -11.76 4.97 -8.26
C VAL A 215 -12.64 6.20 -7.93
N PRO A 216 -12.32 7.05 -6.93
CA PRO A 216 -13.13 8.23 -6.64
C PRO A 216 -13.12 9.24 -7.80
N MET A 217 -11.99 9.43 -8.47
CA MET A 217 -11.89 10.34 -9.62
C MET A 217 -12.80 9.91 -10.78
N GLN A 218 -12.80 8.61 -11.11
CA GLN A 218 -13.68 8.06 -12.14
C GLN A 218 -15.16 8.14 -11.76
N LYS A 219 -15.49 7.77 -10.51
CA LYS A 219 -16.88 7.67 -10.07
C LYS A 219 -17.55 8.99 -9.75
N LEU A 220 -16.79 10.00 -9.32
CA LEU A 220 -17.35 11.25 -8.80
C LEU A 220 -16.89 12.48 -9.59
N ALA A 221 -15.63 12.56 -9.97
CA ALA A 221 -15.12 13.68 -10.78
C ALA A 221 -15.30 13.45 -12.30
N ASN A 222 -15.90 12.32 -12.71
CA ASN A 222 -16.12 11.96 -14.11
C ASN A 222 -14.83 11.95 -14.93
N VAL A 223 -13.73 11.54 -14.31
CA VAL A 223 -12.42 11.39 -14.96
C VAL A 223 -12.36 10.06 -15.71
N HIS A 224 -11.76 10.06 -16.89
CA HIS A 224 -11.36 8.84 -17.59
C HIS A 224 -9.84 8.69 -17.55
N PHE A 225 -9.36 7.49 -17.19
CA PHE A 225 -7.93 7.18 -17.23
C PHE A 225 -7.61 6.35 -18.47
N VAL A 226 -6.53 6.71 -19.15
CA VAL A 226 -5.94 5.95 -20.26
C VAL A 226 -4.57 5.42 -19.88
N GLY A 227 -4.17 4.28 -20.43
CA GLY A 227 -2.90 3.64 -20.06
C GLY A 227 -2.97 2.83 -18.76
N VAL A 228 -4.17 2.46 -18.29
CA VAL A 228 -4.35 1.70 -17.03
C VAL A 228 -3.62 0.35 -17.07
N GLU A 229 -3.46 -0.22 -18.27
CA GLU A 229 -2.70 -1.44 -18.56
C GLU A 229 -1.19 -1.33 -18.30
N LEU A 230 -0.67 -0.12 -18.07
CA LEU A 230 0.73 0.07 -17.67
C LEU A 230 0.96 -0.21 -16.17
N MET A 231 -0.11 -0.29 -15.37
CA MET A 231 0.02 -0.70 -13.97
C MET A 231 0.45 -2.16 -13.88
N THR A 232 1.29 -2.47 -12.89
CA THR A 232 1.81 -3.82 -12.70
C THR A 232 1.10 -4.56 -11.56
N GLY A 233 1.46 -5.84 -11.39
CA GLY A 233 1.02 -6.64 -10.25
C GLY A 233 1.54 -6.05 -8.94
N LEU A 234 0.88 -6.35 -7.83
CA LEU A 234 1.35 -5.90 -6.50
C LEU A 234 2.27 -6.98 -5.90
N PRO A 235 3.57 -6.72 -5.74
CA PRO A 235 4.51 -7.68 -5.17
C PRO A 235 4.44 -7.68 -3.64
N GLU A 236 3.30 -8.11 -3.13
CA GLU A 236 3.05 -8.25 -1.69
C GLU A 236 2.88 -9.73 -1.32
N TYR A 237 2.98 -10.01 -0.03
CA TYR A 237 3.15 -11.38 0.47
C TYR A 237 1.96 -12.31 0.20
N ARG A 238 0.73 -11.83 -0.05
CA ARG A 238 -0.42 -12.70 -0.36
C ARG A 238 -0.32 -13.20 -1.80
N ASN A 239 -0.05 -12.32 -2.76
CA ASN A 239 0.17 -12.65 -4.17
C ASN A 239 1.40 -13.54 -4.34
N GLY A 240 2.54 -13.14 -3.77
CA GLY A 240 3.75 -13.96 -3.81
C GLY A 240 3.59 -15.27 -3.05
N GLY A 241 2.83 -15.24 -1.96
CA GLY A 241 2.57 -16.39 -1.10
C GLY A 241 1.74 -17.45 -1.78
N LEU A 242 0.76 -17.04 -2.60
CA LEU A 242 -0.03 -17.94 -3.43
C LEU A 242 0.88 -18.81 -4.32
N PHE A 243 1.87 -18.22 -4.99
CA PHE A 243 2.79 -18.95 -5.86
C PHE A 243 3.67 -19.94 -5.09
N VAL A 244 4.01 -19.64 -3.84
CA VAL A 244 4.79 -20.57 -3.01
C VAL A 244 3.89 -21.69 -2.46
N ASP A 245 2.71 -21.37 -1.93
CA ASP A 245 1.80 -22.35 -1.33
C ASP A 245 1.18 -23.30 -2.37
N THR A 246 1.08 -22.88 -3.63
CA THR A 246 0.65 -23.75 -4.75
C THR A 246 1.80 -24.57 -5.35
N GLY A 247 3.04 -24.33 -4.91
CA GLY A 247 4.23 -25.04 -5.39
C GLY A 247 4.80 -24.54 -6.71
N LEU A 248 4.32 -23.41 -7.25
CA LEU A 248 4.92 -22.77 -8.43
C LEU A 248 6.33 -22.25 -8.13
N LEU A 249 6.51 -21.66 -6.94
CA LEU A 249 7.78 -21.18 -6.42
C LEU A 249 8.20 -21.98 -5.20
N THR A 250 9.49 -22.26 -5.09
CA THR A 250 10.07 -22.87 -3.89
C THR A 250 11.38 -22.17 -3.55
N LEU A 251 11.68 -22.04 -2.25
CA LEU A 251 12.97 -21.50 -1.81
C LEU A 251 14.10 -22.47 -2.14
N LYS A 252 15.26 -21.92 -2.49
CA LYS A 252 16.50 -22.68 -2.57
C LYS A 252 16.78 -23.31 -1.18
N PRO A 253 17.29 -24.56 -1.09
CA PRO A 253 17.45 -25.24 0.20
C PRO A 253 18.25 -24.46 1.26
N GLU A 254 19.31 -23.77 0.84
CA GLU A 254 20.14 -22.96 1.73
C GLU A 254 19.41 -21.71 2.24
N ASP A 255 18.61 -21.06 1.39
CA ASP A 255 17.79 -19.92 1.79
C ASP A 255 16.69 -20.35 2.75
N ALA A 256 16.02 -21.48 2.50
CA ALA A 256 15.05 -22.04 3.43
C ALA A 256 15.67 -22.26 4.82
N LYS A 257 16.85 -22.89 4.88
CA LYS A 257 17.60 -23.09 6.14
C LYS A 257 17.95 -21.77 6.83
N ARG A 258 18.44 -20.78 6.07
CA ARG A 258 18.81 -19.44 6.56
C ARG A 258 17.61 -18.70 7.13
N GLY A 259 16.49 -18.67 6.41
CA GLY A 259 15.26 -18.01 6.86
C GLY A 259 14.65 -18.68 8.09
N LEU A 260 14.71 -20.01 8.20
CA LEU A 260 14.26 -20.72 9.41
C LEU A 260 15.13 -20.39 10.64
N ALA A 261 16.45 -20.29 10.46
CA ALA A 261 17.35 -19.86 11.53
C ALA A 261 17.04 -18.42 11.99
N GLN A 262 16.76 -17.51 11.05
CA GLN A 262 16.33 -16.15 11.38
C GLN A 262 14.99 -16.13 12.13
N TYR A 263 14.02 -16.95 11.72
CA TYR A 263 12.74 -17.08 12.43
C TYR A 263 12.96 -17.50 13.89
N GLN A 264 13.78 -18.52 14.12
CA GLN A 264 14.09 -19.02 15.47
C GLN A 264 14.72 -17.92 16.33
N MET A 265 15.64 -17.13 15.78
CA MET A 265 16.22 -15.99 16.49
C MET A 265 15.16 -14.93 16.80
N ASN A 266 14.29 -14.58 15.86
CA ASN A 266 13.23 -13.60 16.07
C ASN A 266 12.21 -14.06 17.12
N ALA A 267 11.86 -15.35 17.11
CA ALA A 267 10.92 -15.95 18.06
C ALA A 267 11.40 -15.91 19.53
N THR A 268 12.70 -15.68 19.78
CA THR A 268 13.23 -15.47 21.14
C THR A 268 12.94 -14.07 21.69
N ARG A 269 12.54 -13.12 20.85
CA ARG A 269 12.24 -11.73 21.26
C ARG A 269 10.87 -11.66 21.93
N GLN A 270 10.77 -10.84 22.97
CA GLN A 270 9.52 -10.65 23.71
C GLN A 270 8.39 -10.22 22.77
N GLY A 271 7.25 -10.91 22.84
CA GLY A 271 6.04 -10.58 22.09
C GLY A 271 5.91 -11.23 20.71
N GLN A 272 7.00 -11.76 20.15
CA GLN A 272 7.01 -12.45 18.86
C GLN A 272 6.35 -13.84 18.94
N PRO A 273 5.62 -14.28 17.90
CA PRO A 273 5.10 -15.64 17.84
C PRO A 273 6.25 -16.66 17.76
N ASN A 274 6.00 -17.86 18.30
CA ASN A 274 6.96 -18.97 18.29
C ASN A 274 6.34 -20.28 17.77
N TYR A 275 5.18 -20.20 17.14
CA TYR A 275 4.44 -21.31 16.53
C TYR A 275 4.31 -21.07 15.02
N GLU A 276 4.04 -22.14 14.25
CA GLU A 276 3.96 -22.11 12.77
C GLU A 276 5.19 -21.49 12.10
N VAL A 277 6.31 -22.21 12.19
CA VAL A 277 7.63 -21.77 11.72
C VAL A 277 7.65 -21.65 10.19
N VAL A 278 7.91 -20.43 9.71
CA VAL A 278 8.13 -20.13 8.30
C VAL A 278 9.45 -19.36 8.11
N PRO A 279 10.13 -19.48 6.96
CA PRO A 279 11.33 -18.69 6.67
C PRO A 279 11.07 -17.19 6.83
N LEU A 280 11.95 -16.50 7.56
CA LEU A 280 11.89 -15.07 7.83
C LEU A 280 13.09 -14.36 7.22
N PHE A 281 12.87 -13.22 6.56
CA PHE A 281 13.92 -12.38 5.99
C PHE A 281 13.60 -10.90 6.17
N THR A 282 14.60 -10.03 6.06
CA THR A 282 14.38 -8.57 5.98
C THR A 282 13.91 -8.17 4.58
N ALA A 283 13.30 -6.99 4.46
CA ALA A 283 12.76 -6.51 3.18
C ALA A 283 13.83 -6.30 2.09
N ASP A 284 15.05 -6.00 2.49
CA ASP A 284 16.23 -5.80 1.65
C ASP A 284 17.01 -7.10 1.35
N ASP A 285 16.57 -8.24 1.90
CA ASP A 285 17.18 -9.53 1.61
C ASP A 285 16.91 -9.93 0.16
N ASP A 286 17.94 -10.42 -0.52
CA ASP A 286 17.88 -10.80 -1.93
C ASP A 286 16.76 -11.82 -2.22
N VAL A 287 16.46 -12.72 -1.26
CA VAL A 287 15.33 -13.67 -1.36
C VAL A 287 14.00 -12.95 -1.49
N ILE A 288 13.78 -11.88 -0.71
CA ILE A 288 12.55 -11.11 -0.74
C ILE A 288 12.49 -10.29 -2.02
N VAL A 289 13.58 -9.68 -2.45
CA VAL A 289 13.63 -8.88 -3.68
C VAL A 289 13.39 -9.77 -4.91
N GLU A 290 14.06 -10.92 -5.01
CA GLU A 290 13.89 -11.90 -6.10
C GLU A 290 12.44 -12.44 -6.11
N TRP A 291 11.90 -12.85 -4.96
CA TRP A 291 10.53 -13.33 -4.85
C TRP A 291 9.49 -12.28 -5.27
N ARG A 292 9.68 -11.03 -4.86
CA ARG A 292 8.81 -9.91 -5.23
C ARG A 292 8.90 -9.61 -6.74
N ALA A 293 10.09 -9.63 -7.32
CA ALA A 293 10.30 -9.45 -8.75
C ALA A 293 9.60 -10.55 -9.58
N LEU A 294 9.79 -11.81 -9.19
CA LEU A 294 9.11 -12.95 -9.81
C LEU A 294 7.59 -12.83 -9.66
N THR A 295 7.10 -12.39 -8.50
CA THR A 295 5.67 -12.20 -8.26
C THR A 295 5.05 -11.23 -9.27
N VAL A 296 5.71 -10.11 -9.58
CA VAL A 296 5.19 -9.17 -10.60
C VAL A 296 5.04 -9.85 -11.95
N GLY A 297 6.10 -10.52 -12.43
CA GLY A 297 6.07 -11.18 -13.75
C GLY A 297 5.06 -12.34 -13.81
N PHE A 298 4.95 -13.15 -12.75
CA PHE A 298 3.99 -14.25 -12.72
C PHE A 298 2.54 -13.80 -12.60
N LEU A 299 2.25 -12.61 -12.04
CA LEU A 299 0.89 -12.08 -12.03
C LEU A 299 0.41 -11.73 -13.44
N ASP A 300 1.28 -11.20 -14.31
CA ASP A 300 0.91 -10.92 -15.70
C ASP A 300 0.63 -12.22 -16.46
N MET A 301 1.49 -13.24 -16.28
CA MET A 301 1.26 -14.57 -16.86
C MET A 301 -0.03 -15.22 -16.33
N LEU A 302 -0.29 -15.09 -15.03
CA LEU A 302 -1.49 -15.61 -14.39
C LEU A 302 -2.75 -14.94 -14.96
N LEU A 303 -2.71 -13.63 -15.23
CA LEU A 303 -3.85 -12.90 -15.80
C LEU A 303 -4.26 -13.48 -17.16
N ASP A 304 -3.27 -13.72 -18.01
CA ASP A 304 -3.49 -14.27 -19.34
C ASP A 304 -4.03 -15.71 -19.27
N GLU A 305 -3.47 -16.53 -18.39
CA GLU A 305 -3.92 -17.92 -18.20
C GLU A 305 -5.35 -17.98 -17.64
N VAL A 306 -5.68 -17.16 -16.64
CA VAL A 306 -7.03 -17.08 -16.06
C VAL A 306 -8.06 -16.66 -17.11
N ASN A 307 -7.75 -15.62 -17.90
CA ASN A 307 -8.65 -15.20 -18.98
C ASN A 307 -8.84 -16.30 -20.02
N THR A 308 -7.77 -17.02 -20.38
CA THR A 308 -7.83 -18.13 -21.33
C THR A 308 -8.70 -19.27 -20.81
N LEU A 309 -8.47 -19.72 -19.57
CA LEU A 309 -9.22 -20.83 -18.95
C LEU A 309 -10.69 -20.50 -18.71
N LEU A 310 -11.03 -19.23 -18.45
CA LEU A 310 -12.41 -18.77 -18.32
C LEU A 310 -13.08 -18.44 -19.67
N GLY A 311 -12.35 -18.52 -20.79
CA GLY A 311 -12.85 -18.17 -22.12
C GLY A 311 -13.18 -16.68 -22.29
N LEU A 312 -12.55 -15.81 -21.51
CA LEU A 312 -12.77 -14.37 -21.53
C LEU A 312 -11.89 -13.69 -22.59
N SER A 313 -12.49 -12.86 -23.44
CA SER A 313 -11.82 -12.19 -24.55
C SER A 313 -12.39 -10.79 -24.79
N GLY A 314 -11.63 -9.94 -25.50
CA GLY A 314 -12.02 -8.57 -25.79
C GLY A 314 -12.32 -7.74 -24.53
N ASP A 315 -13.46 -7.07 -24.53
CA ASP A 315 -13.98 -6.24 -23.43
C ASP A 315 -14.41 -7.05 -22.19
N LYS A 316 -14.53 -8.38 -22.31
CA LYS A 316 -14.88 -9.27 -21.21
C LYS A 316 -13.67 -9.79 -20.44
N LYS A 317 -12.44 -9.53 -20.90
CA LYS A 317 -11.24 -9.91 -20.17
C LYS A 317 -11.26 -9.30 -18.78
N LEU A 318 -10.90 -10.10 -17.78
CA LEU A 318 -10.48 -9.55 -16.50
C LEU A 318 -9.25 -8.69 -16.74
N ASN A 319 -9.26 -7.50 -16.15
CA ASN A 319 -8.05 -6.71 -16.04
C ASN A 319 -7.23 -7.14 -14.81
N LEU A 320 -6.00 -6.66 -14.73
CA LEU A 320 -5.08 -7.00 -13.65
C LEU A 320 -5.68 -6.66 -12.27
N ALA A 321 -6.24 -5.47 -12.08
CA ALA A 321 -6.84 -5.08 -10.80
C ALA A 321 -7.98 -6.02 -10.35
N GLN A 322 -8.82 -6.48 -11.27
CA GLN A 322 -9.88 -7.44 -10.99
C GLN A 322 -9.32 -8.81 -10.60
N MET A 323 -8.29 -9.28 -11.30
CA MET A 323 -7.63 -10.56 -11.00
C MET A 323 -6.88 -10.50 -9.67
N LEU A 324 -6.25 -9.37 -9.33
CA LEU A 324 -5.62 -9.18 -8.03
C LEU A 324 -6.67 -9.26 -6.90
N GLU A 325 -7.70 -8.41 -6.95
CA GLU A 325 -8.70 -8.28 -5.88
C GLU A 325 -9.52 -9.57 -5.67
N ALA A 326 -10.06 -10.14 -6.74
CA ALA A 326 -10.96 -11.30 -6.67
C ALA A 326 -10.24 -12.65 -6.84
N GLY A 327 -8.97 -12.64 -7.27
CA GLY A 327 -8.18 -13.83 -7.56
C GLY A 327 -6.97 -13.95 -6.64
N SER A 328 -5.80 -13.48 -7.07
CA SER A 328 -4.53 -13.83 -6.44
C SER A 328 -4.41 -13.37 -4.98
N TRP A 329 -4.90 -12.17 -4.65
CA TRP A 329 -4.82 -11.62 -3.30
C TRP A 329 -5.74 -12.39 -2.36
N LYS A 330 -7.00 -12.59 -2.76
CA LYS A 330 -7.98 -13.33 -1.98
C LYS A 330 -7.57 -14.81 -1.84
N GLY A 331 -7.20 -15.45 -2.94
CA GLY A 331 -6.75 -16.84 -2.96
C GLY A 331 -5.49 -17.07 -2.11
N GLY A 332 -4.50 -16.18 -2.23
CA GLY A 332 -3.28 -16.21 -1.40
C GLY A 332 -3.56 -16.07 0.10
N ARG A 333 -4.59 -15.31 0.46
CA ARG A 333 -5.02 -15.18 1.85
C ARG A 333 -5.74 -16.44 2.34
N GLU A 334 -6.65 -16.98 1.54
CA GLU A 334 -7.42 -18.18 1.91
C GLU A 334 -6.52 -19.41 2.03
N ILE A 335 -5.58 -19.60 1.09
CA ILE A 335 -4.62 -20.71 1.17
C ILE A 335 -3.69 -20.58 2.38
N ALA A 336 -3.22 -19.37 2.69
CA ALA A 336 -2.42 -19.12 3.89
C ALA A 336 -3.19 -19.46 5.18
N GLU A 337 -4.48 -19.15 5.25
CA GLU A 337 -5.33 -19.51 6.40
C GLU A 337 -5.53 -21.02 6.54
N VAL A 338 -5.63 -21.76 5.44
CA VAL A 338 -5.73 -23.23 5.47
C VAL A 338 -4.39 -23.87 5.83
N SER A 339 -3.30 -23.40 5.24
CA SER A 339 -1.96 -23.97 5.41
C SER A 339 -1.36 -23.64 6.79
N ARG A 340 -1.70 -22.47 7.35
CA ARG A 340 -1.14 -21.94 8.61
C ARG A 340 -2.29 -21.39 9.49
N PRO A 341 -3.13 -22.25 10.08
CA PRO A 341 -4.38 -21.81 10.74
C PRO A 341 -4.18 -20.94 11.99
N ASN A 342 -3.03 -21.02 12.66
CA ASN A 342 -2.78 -20.26 13.89
C ASN A 342 -2.33 -18.83 13.60
N THR A 343 -1.44 -18.61 12.63
CA THR A 343 -0.89 -17.29 12.28
C THR A 343 -1.58 -16.69 11.06
N LYS A 344 -2.04 -17.53 10.13
CA LYS A 344 -2.60 -17.18 8.82
C LYS A 344 -1.65 -16.28 8.02
N GLU A 345 -0.35 -16.47 8.25
CA GLU A 345 0.74 -15.72 7.64
C GLU A 345 1.13 -16.33 6.30
N PRO A 346 1.81 -15.55 5.43
CA PRO A 346 2.37 -16.09 4.19
C PRO A 346 3.40 -17.21 4.43
N PRO A 347 3.71 -18.01 3.39
CA PRO A 347 4.76 -19.04 3.44
C PRO A 347 6.17 -18.51 3.66
N ILE A 348 6.40 -17.22 3.41
CA ILE A 348 7.66 -16.51 3.64
C ILE A 348 7.33 -15.22 4.37
N MET A 349 7.92 -15.02 5.54
CA MET A 349 7.71 -13.85 6.38
C MET A 349 8.72 -12.75 6.06
N ILE A 350 8.24 -11.50 6.07
CA ILE A 350 9.07 -10.30 5.95
C ILE A 350 9.11 -9.64 7.33
N LEU A 351 10.31 -9.37 7.82
CA LEU A 351 10.51 -8.55 9.02
C LEU A 351 10.14 -7.10 8.69
N SER A 352 8.88 -6.73 8.97
CA SER A 352 8.35 -5.40 8.66
C SER A 352 8.52 -4.43 9.83
N ASP A 353 8.86 -3.19 9.51
CA ASP A 353 8.85 -2.03 10.41
C ASP A 353 7.51 -1.25 10.33
N GLY A 354 6.53 -1.77 9.60
CA GLY A 354 5.27 -1.09 9.32
C GLY A 354 5.31 -0.15 8.11
N THR A 355 6.40 -0.16 7.35
CA THR A 355 6.56 0.68 6.14
C THR A 355 6.97 -0.12 4.89
N VAL A 356 7.14 -1.45 5.00
CA VAL A 356 7.18 -2.41 3.87
C VAL A 356 6.06 -3.43 4.01
N PHE A 357 5.45 -3.81 2.88
CA PHE A 357 4.13 -4.42 2.78
C PHE A 357 4.15 -5.75 2.04
#